data_AF-T0T1C8-F1
#
_entry.id   AF-T0T1C8-F1
#
_cell.length_a   1.000
_cell.length_b   1.000
_cell.length_c   1.000
_cell.angle_alpha   90.00
_cell.angle_beta   90.00
_cell.angle_gamma   90.00
#
_symmetry.space_group_name_H-M   'P 1'
#
loop_
_entity.id
_entity.type
_entity.pdbx_description
1 polymer ?
#
loop_
_entity_poly.entity_id
_entity_poly.type
_entity_poly.pdbx_seq_one_letter_code
_entity_poly.pdbx_strand_id
1 'polypeptide(L)'
;MDWAILGPTRFYIYDLNGDHKEDLVVLPEFYSSPVFYIRNNSGFTPAKNIFFDIPVKASFLNIDDFNKDGIADILVAAHYQKQN
;
A
#
# COMPACT_ATOMS: atom_id res chain seq x y z
N MET A 1 -29.02 0.56 3.89
CA MET A 1 -28.07 -0.08 4.83
C MET A 1 -27.84 -1.47 4.30
N ASP A 2 -26.81 -1.60 3.50
CA ASP A 2 -26.24 -2.87 3.07
C ASP A 2 -24.75 -2.55 3.01
N TRP A 3 -23.99 -3.07 3.97
CA TRP A 3 -22.55 -2.91 3.91
C TRP A 3 -22.12 -3.76 2.72
N ALA A 4 -21.72 -3.15 1.62
CA ALA A 4 -20.85 -3.88 0.73
C ALA A 4 -19.54 -4.03 1.51
N ILE A 5 -19.33 -5.16 2.19
CA ILE A 5 -17.97 -5.60 2.54
C ILE A 5 -17.39 -6.02 1.19
N LEU A 6 -16.95 -5.02 0.43
CA LEU A 6 -15.85 -5.23 -0.47
C LEU A 6 -14.66 -5.39 0.48
N GLY A 7 -14.40 -6.65 0.86
CA GLY A 7 -13.11 -7.00 1.43
C GLY A 7 -12.01 -6.50 0.49
N PRO A 8 -10.81 -6.23 1.01
CA PRO A 8 -9.77 -5.64 0.20
C PRO A 8 -9.55 -6.48 -1.06
N THR A 9 -9.54 -5.81 -2.21
CA THR A 9 -9.34 -6.50 -3.49
C THR A 9 -7.97 -7.15 -3.57
N ARG A 10 -6.97 -6.58 -2.88
CA ARG A 10 -5.61 -7.10 -2.77
C ARG A 10 -4.98 -6.71 -1.43
N PHE A 11 -4.07 -7.54 -0.94
CA PHE A 11 -3.18 -7.20 0.18
C PHE A 11 -1.74 -7.65 -0.15
N TYR A 12 -0.78 -7.00 0.49
CA TYR A 12 0.65 -7.26 0.33
C TYR A 12 1.31 -7.28 1.70
N ILE A 13 2.27 -8.17 1.87
CA ILE A 13 3.05 -8.34 3.11
C ILE A 13 4.51 -8.10 2.76
N TYR A 14 5.13 -7.13 3.42
CA TYR A 14 6.52 -6.74 3.19
C TYR A 14 7.06 -5.92 4.36
N ASP A 15 8.36 -5.93 4.63
CA ASP A 15 8.99 -5.02 5.61
C ASP A 15 9.15 -3.63 4.99
N LEU A 16 8.25 -2.70 5.30
CA LEU A 16 8.19 -1.39 4.65
C LEU A 16 9.07 -0.35 5.34
N ASN A 17 9.47 -0.60 6.60
CA ASN A 17 10.21 0.35 7.42
C ASN A 17 11.65 -0.12 7.77
N GLY A 18 12.04 -1.31 7.33
CA GLY A 18 13.38 -1.87 7.52
C GLY A 18 13.65 -2.39 8.93
N ASP A 19 12.60 -2.69 9.73
CA ASP A 19 12.76 -3.17 11.11
C ASP A 19 12.81 -4.70 11.23
N HIS A 20 12.88 -5.40 10.11
CA HIS A 20 12.85 -6.85 9.96
C HIS A 20 11.53 -7.49 10.42
N LYS A 21 10.43 -6.75 10.36
CA LYS A 21 9.08 -7.28 10.59
C LYS A 21 8.18 -6.97 9.41
N GLU A 22 7.37 -7.95 9.07
CA GLU A 22 6.37 -7.81 8.02
C GLU A 22 5.27 -6.80 8.39
N ASP A 23 5.09 -5.82 7.53
CA ASP A 23 4.02 -4.84 7.51
C ASP A 23 2.91 -5.26 6.53
N LEU A 24 1.83 -4.47 6.47
CA LEU A 24 0.66 -4.76 5.63
C LEU A 24 0.33 -3.58 4.73
N VAL A 25 0.15 -3.84 3.43
CA VAL A 25 -0.45 -2.90 2.48
C VAL A 25 -1.78 -3.46 2.00
N VAL A 26 -2.80 -2.63 2.00
CA VAL A 26 -4.14 -2.99 1.58
C VAL A 26 -4.57 -2.13 0.40
N LEU A 27 -5.06 -2.77 -0.66
CA LEU A 27 -5.78 -2.10 -1.72
C LEU A 27 -7.29 -2.34 -1.52
N PRO A 28 -8.01 -1.39 -0.90
CA PRO A 28 -9.40 -1.62 -0.49
C PRO A 28 -10.30 -1.91 -1.69
N GLU A 29 -10.13 -1.20 -2.81
CA GLU A 29 -10.96 -1.33 -4.01
C GLU A 29 -10.11 -1.29 -5.28
N PHE A 30 -10.67 -1.73 -6.40
CA PHE A 30 -10.00 -1.58 -7.69
C PHE A 30 -9.89 -0.09 -8.04
N TYR A 31 -8.68 0.36 -8.42
CA TYR A 31 -8.38 1.79 -8.65
C TYR A 31 -8.54 2.70 -7.42
N SER A 32 -8.20 2.23 -6.23
CA SER A 32 -8.14 3.04 -5.01
C SER A 32 -6.71 3.43 -4.62
N SER A 33 -6.59 4.33 -3.64
CA SER A 33 -5.32 4.55 -2.97
C SER A 33 -4.96 3.36 -2.09
N PRO A 34 -3.69 2.89 -2.10
CA PRO A 34 -3.22 1.92 -1.13
C PRO A 34 -3.27 2.49 0.29
N VAL A 35 -3.60 1.64 1.26
CA VAL A 35 -3.55 1.95 2.70
C VAL A 35 -2.43 1.12 3.32
N PHE A 36 -1.50 1.79 3.98
CA PHE A 36 -0.33 1.16 4.58
C PHE A 36 -0.53 1.00 6.07
N TYR A 37 -0.06 -0.10 6.63
CA TYR A 37 -0.11 -0.42 8.04
C TYR A 37 1.25 -0.94 8.51
N ILE A 38 1.85 -0.22 9.44
CA ILE A 38 3.14 -0.61 10.04
C ILE A 38 2.90 -1.46 11.28
N ARG A 39 3.61 -2.57 11.37
CA ARG A 39 3.63 -3.47 12.50
C ARG A 39 4.44 -2.84 13.64
N ASN A 40 3.86 -2.88 14.82
CA ASN A 40 4.47 -2.46 16.07
C ASN A 40 4.09 -3.43 17.18
N ASN A 41 4.51 -3.14 18.41
CA ASN A 41 4.29 -4.02 19.57
C ASN A 41 2.81 -4.23 19.93
N SER A 42 1.93 -3.35 19.48
CA SER A 42 0.48 -3.39 19.74
C SER A 42 -0.33 -3.88 18.53
N GLY A 43 0.32 -4.31 17.44
CA GLY A 43 -0.33 -4.78 16.22
C GLY A 43 0.00 -3.89 15.01
N PHE A 44 -1.00 -3.62 14.18
CA PHE A 44 -0.85 -2.83 12.95
C PHE A 44 -1.43 -1.43 13.11
N THR A 45 -0.66 -0.39 12.80
CA THR A 45 -1.12 1.01 12.81
C THR A 45 -1.09 1.61 11.41
N PRO A 46 -2.12 2.36 11.00
CA PRO A 46 -2.12 3.05 9.71
C PRO A 46 -0.92 4.00 9.58
N ALA A 47 -0.16 3.87 8.51
CA ALA A 47 0.86 4.83 8.11
C ALA A 47 0.30 5.78 7.06
N LYS A 48 0.59 7.07 7.25
CA LYS A 48 0.18 8.12 6.32
C LYS A 48 1.33 8.45 5.39
N ASN A 49 1.05 8.52 4.09
CA ASN A 49 1.88 9.15 3.06
C ASN A 49 3.34 8.68 3.05
N ILE A 50 3.59 7.39 3.26
CA ILE A 50 4.97 6.86 3.28
C ILE A 50 5.57 6.72 1.88
N PHE A 51 4.75 6.59 0.82
CA PHE A 51 5.23 6.37 -0.55
C PHE A 51 4.69 7.33 -1.60
N PHE A 52 3.61 8.07 -1.32
CA PHE A 52 2.97 8.96 -2.31
C PHE A 52 2.61 10.31 -1.70
N ASP A 53 3.05 11.38 -2.38
CA ASP A 53 2.68 12.77 -2.03
C ASP A 53 1.28 13.14 -2.51
N ILE A 54 0.77 12.43 -3.51
CA ILE A 54 -0.56 12.63 -4.10
C ILE A 54 -1.35 11.31 -4.08
N PRO A 55 -2.69 11.37 -4.04
CA PRO A 55 -3.50 10.18 -4.18
C PRO A 55 -3.23 9.45 -5.51
N VAL A 56 -2.87 8.17 -5.46
CA VAL A 56 -2.65 7.32 -6.64
C VAL A 56 -3.76 6.29 -6.72
N LYS A 57 -4.48 6.25 -7.86
CA LYS A 57 -5.46 5.20 -8.13
C LYS A 57 -4.77 3.95 -8.66
N ALA A 58 -4.43 3.03 -7.77
CA ALA A 58 -3.70 1.82 -8.09
C ALA A 58 -4.64 0.66 -8.46
N SER A 59 -4.28 -0.10 -9.49
CA SER A 59 -4.92 -1.38 -9.83
C SER A 59 -4.15 -2.59 -9.29
N PHE A 60 -2.84 -2.42 -9.12
CA PHE A 60 -1.89 -3.42 -8.65
C PHE A 60 -0.61 -2.75 -8.12
N LEU A 61 0.08 -3.43 -7.21
CA LEU A 61 1.36 -3.01 -6.61
C LEU A 61 2.37 -4.17 -6.70
N ASN A 62 3.65 -3.86 -6.90
CA ASN A 62 4.76 -4.74 -6.55
C ASN A 62 5.63 -4.04 -5.51
N ILE A 63 6.13 -4.78 -4.53
CA ILE A 63 6.97 -4.28 -3.44
C ILE A 63 8.22 -5.16 -3.39
N ASP A 64 9.39 -4.54 -3.47
CA ASP A 64 10.71 -5.18 -3.39
C ASP A 64 11.78 -4.12 -3.12
N ASP A 65 13.00 -4.50 -2.79
CA ASP A 65 14.17 -3.60 -2.79
C ASP A 65 14.84 -3.65 -4.17
N PHE A 66 14.31 -2.88 -5.13
CA PHE A 66 14.76 -2.94 -6.53
C PHE A 66 16.15 -2.31 -6.70
N ASN A 67 16.48 -1.32 -5.88
CA ASN A 67 17.73 -0.56 -5.98
C ASN A 67 18.86 -1.10 -5.06
N LYS A 68 18.54 -2.03 -4.14
CA LYS A 68 19.45 -2.68 -3.17
C LYS A 68 20.00 -1.76 -2.09
N ASP A 69 19.24 -0.76 -1.65
CA ASP A 69 19.62 0.16 -0.57
C ASP A 69 19.13 -0.29 0.83
N GLY A 70 18.37 -1.39 0.89
CA GLY A 70 17.78 -1.91 2.12
C GLY A 70 16.47 -1.26 2.51
N ILE A 71 15.88 -0.42 1.64
CA ILE A 71 14.58 0.22 1.81
C ILE A 71 13.61 -0.37 0.79
N ALA A 72 12.37 -0.61 1.19
CA ALA A 72 11.35 -1.10 0.29
C ALA A 72 11.02 -0.06 -0.80
N ASP A 73 11.06 -0.48 -2.07
CA ASP A 73 10.53 0.26 -3.21
C ASP A 73 9.12 -0.23 -3.54
N ILE A 74 8.30 0.65 -4.14
CA ILE A 74 6.95 0.30 -4.61
C ILE A 74 6.74 0.67 -6.09
N LEU A 75 6.42 -0.34 -6.90
CA LEU A 75 6.01 -0.16 -8.29
C LEU A 75 4.48 -0.19 -8.37
N VAL A 76 3.89 0.84 -8.97
CA VAL A 76 2.43 1.01 -9.03
C VAL A 76 1.90 0.94 -10.45
N ALA A 77 0.95 0.05 -10.69
CA ALA A 77 0.11 0.10 -11.88
C ALA A 77 -1.03 1.12 -11.67
N ALA A 78 -0.72 2.39 -11.94
CA ALA A 78 -1.63 3.52 -11.73
C ALA A 78 -2.52 3.79 -12.95
N HIS A 79 -3.78 4.13 -12.70
CA HIS A 79 -4.66 4.69 -13.72
C HIS A 79 -4.75 6.21 -13.55
N TYR A 80 -4.00 6.94 -14.36
CA TYR A 80 -4.09 8.40 -14.44
C TYR A 80 -5.16 8.79 -15.46
N GLN A 81 -6.34 9.19 -14.99
CA GLN A 81 -7.22 9.99 -15.82
C GLN A 81 -6.69 11.41 -15.83
N LYS A 82 -6.32 11.90 -17.02
CA LYS A 82 -6.03 13.32 -17.24
C LYS A 82 -7.25 14.10 -16.77
N GLN A 83 -7.09 14.92 -15.73
CA GLN A 83 -8.13 15.88 -15.37
C GLN A 83 -8.19 16.90 -16.51
N ASN A 84 -9.30 16.90 -17.26
CA ASN A 84 -9.62 17.94 -18.23
C ASN A 84 -10.12 19.18 -17.51
#